data_AF-A0A9P7JIB6-F1
#
_entry.id   AF-A0A9P7JIB6-F1
#
_cell.length_a   1.000
_cell.length_b   1.000
_cell.length_c   1.000
_cell.angle_alpha   90.00
_cell.angle_beta   90.00
_cell.angle_gamma   90.00
#
_symmetry.space_group_name_H-M   'P 1'
#
loop_
_entity.id
_entity.type
_entity.pdbx_description
1 polymer ?
#
loop_
_entity_poly.entity_id
_entity_poly.type
_entity_poly.pdbx_seq_one_letter_code
_entity_poly.pdbx_strand_id
1 'polypeptide(L)'
;MAHRNRDTSGDEETLTVDELRGMMNKRPVQAKERTTDPAQNTQRMDAALAKCRIGVAYIDILKIKNSLLFGKYNDRPQEAREVNKLVASFKKEGILAMREATAIPIMLSGARVKTGSSLVVNFDIPDAVPQLQLKDVDNIVVSSGQHRVAALKKYSEIVTEEMARMEQRCNDITARKNLSPDHLTEFNRLRDQLDDLQGTIILMGKWGVIVYDEGEFYRCLYCATGTVAATG
;
A
#
# COMPACT_ATOMS: atom_id res chain seq x y z
N MET A 1 -24.30 -84.29 -37.11
CA MET A 1 -24.86 -82.93 -37.17
C MET A 1 -24.98 -82.41 -35.76
N ALA A 2 -24.11 -81.47 -35.35
CA ALA A 2 -24.15 -80.89 -34.01
C ALA A 2 -23.97 -79.37 -34.13
N HIS A 3 -24.93 -78.63 -33.58
CA HIS A 3 -24.94 -77.17 -33.56
C HIS A 3 -23.99 -76.63 -32.48
N ARG A 4 -23.26 -75.58 -32.85
CA ARG A 4 -22.64 -74.62 -31.94
C ARG A 4 -23.73 -73.81 -31.23
N ASN A 5 -23.46 -73.42 -29.98
CA ASN A 5 -23.43 -72.01 -29.61
C ASN A 5 -22.56 -71.79 -28.37
N ARG A 6 -21.80 -70.68 -28.44
CA ARG A 6 -20.96 -70.10 -27.39
C ARG A 6 -21.84 -69.51 -26.30
N ASP A 7 -21.36 -69.52 -25.06
CA ASP A 7 -21.44 -68.39 -24.14
C ASP A 7 -20.66 -68.68 -22.85
N THR A 8 -20.59 -67.64 -22.00
CA THR A 8 -19.99 -67.47 -20.67
C THR A 8 -18.54 -66.98 -20.69
N SER A 9 -18.35 -65.65 -20.78
CA SER A 9 -18.36 -64.69 -19.65
C SER A 9 -17.11 -64.86 -18.79
N GLY A 10 -16.10 -64.04 -19.07
CA GLY A 10 -14.89 -63.94 -18.26
C GLY A 10 -15.22 -63.26 -16.94
N ASP A 11 -14.83 -63.91 -15.85
CA ASP A 11 -14.91 -63.40 -14.50
C ASP A 11 -14.03 -62.15 -14.37
N GLU A 12 -14.63 -61.04 -13.94
CA GLU A 12 -13.93 -59.83 -13.51
C GLU A 12 -13.21 -60.13 -12.18
N GLU A 13 -11.89 -60.31 -12.25
CA GLU A 13 -11.02 -60.37 -11.07
C GLU A 13 -11.12 -59.05 -10.29
N THR A 14 -11.89 -59.08 -9.21
CA THR A 14 -12.08 -57.94 -8.31
C THR A 14 -10.98 -57.96 -7.25
N LEU A 15 -10.02 -57.04 -7.37
CA LEU A 15 -8.97 -56.82 -6.38
C LEU A 15 -9.59 -56.51 -5.01
N THR A 16 -9.04 -57.14 -3.98
CA THR A 16 -9.51 -56.96 -2.60
C THR A 16 -9.11 -55.59 -2.05
N VAL A 17 -9.89 -55.09 -1.07
CA VAL A 17 -9.65 -53.79 -0.40
C VAL A 17 -8.26 -53.74 0.26
N ASP A 18 -7.72 -54.89 0.68
CA ASP A 18 -6.39 -55.00 1.28
C ASP A 18 -5.26 -54.93 0.25
N GLU A 19 -5.47 -55.44 -0.97
CA GLU A 19 -4.54 -55.28 -2.10
C GLU A 19 -4.48 -53.82 -2.56
N LEU A 20 -5.62 -53.13 -2.61
CA LEU A 20 -5.68 -51.69 -2.86
C LEU A 20 -4.99 -50.87 -1.76
N ARG A 21 -5.05 -51.33 -0.49
CA ARG A 21 -4.35 -50.70 0.64
C ARG A 21 -2.83 -50.88 0.58
N GLY A 22 -2.35 -52.02 0.08
CA GLY A 22 -0.92 -52.28 -0.13
C GLY A 22 -0.28 -51.42 -1.23
N MET A 23 -1.08 -50.98 -2.21
CA MET A 23 -0.64 -50.14 -3.33
C MET A 23 -0.68 -48.63 -3.05
N MET A 24 -1.21 -48.20 -1.89
CA MET A 24 -1.10 -46.82 -1.42
C MET A 24 0.31 -46.53 -0.89
N ASN A 25 1.23 -46.36 -1.83
CA ASN A 25 2.48 -45.61 -1.77
C ASN A 25 2.89 -45.08 -0.38
N LYS A 26 3.73 -45.88 0.29
CA LYS A 26 4.76 -45.43 1.23
C LYS A 26 5.84 -44.63 0.50
N ARG A 27 5.47 -43.48 -0.09
CA ARG A 27 6.49 -42.50 -0.44
C ARG A 27 6.98 -41.91 0.89
N PRO A 28 8.28 -41.92 1.20
CA PRO A 28 8.77 -41.07 2.27
C PRO A 28 8.40 -39.65 1.84
N VAL A 29 7.42 -39.05 2.54
CA VAL A 29 7.23 -37.62 2.50
C VAL A 29 8.54 -37.09 3.07
N GLN A 30 9.48 -36.71 2.20
CA GLN A 30 10.53 -35.79 2.61
C GLN A 30 9.76 -34.60 3.16
N ALA A 31 9.78 -34.46 4.48
CA ALA A 31 9.27 -33.29 5.15
C ALA A 31 10.03 -32.13 4.52
N LYS A 32 9.39 -31.42 3.58
CA LYS A 32 9.84 -30.10 3.18
C LYS A 32 10.03 -29.35 4.49
N GLU A 33 11.23 -28.81 4.67
CA GLU A 33 11.64 -28.03 5.81
C GLU A 33 10.47 -27.16 6.28
N ARG A 34 10.24 -27.15 7.59
CA ARG A 34 9.20 -26.38 8.29
C ARG A 34 8.84 -25.11 7.49
N THR A 35 7.75 -25.18 6.74
CA THR A 35 7.05 -23.97 6.32
C THR A 35 6.64 -23.29 7.62
N THR A 36 7.40 -22.27 8.03
CA THR A 36 7.02 -21.36 9.10
C THR A 36 5.56 -21.00 8.88
N ASP A 37 4.72 -21.28 9.88
CA ASP A 37 3.32 -20.89 9.87
C ASP A 37 3.23 -19.41 9.41
N PRO A 38 2.48 -19.10 8.34
CA PRO A 38 2.34 -17.73 7.84
C PRO A 38 2.00 -16.73 8.94
N ALA A 39 1.24 -17.14 9.96
CA ALA A 39 0.93 -16.31 11.12
C ALA A 39 2.16 -16.03 12.01
N GLN A 40 2.99 -17.05 12.26
CA GLN A 40 4.24 -16.88 13.02
C GLN A 40 5.26 -16.04 12.25
N ASN A 41 5.34 -16.20 10.92
CA ASN A 41 6.22 -15.39 10.10
C ASN A 41 5.78 -13.91 10.11
N THR A 42 4.47 -13.66 10.03
CA THR A 42 3.89 -12.31 10.14
C THR A 42 4.21 -11.68 11.50
N GLN A 43 3.98 -12.40 12.61
CA GLN A 43 4.31 -11.90 13.94
C GLN A 43 5.81 -11.59 14.11
N ARG A 44 6.68 -12.42 13.53
CA ARG A 44 8.12 -12.19 13.55
C ARG A 44 8.52 -10.95 12.76
N MET A 45 7.90 -10.74 11.59
CA MET A 45 8.12 -9.55 10.77
C MET A 45 7.61 -8.28 11.47
N ASP A 46 6.44 -8.33 12.09
CA ASP A 46 5.86 -7.21 12.84
C ASP A 46 6.73 -6.84 14.04
N ALA A 47 7.22 -7.83 14.79
CA ALA A 47 8.13 -7.61 15.92
C ALA A 47 9.48 -7.03 15.49
N ALA A 48 10.01 -7.45 14.32
CA ALA A 48 11.21 -6.86 13.74
C ALA A 48 10.96 -5.41 13.29
N LEU A 49 9.85 -5.14 12.60
CA LEU A 49 9.46 -3.79 12.19
C LEU A 49 9.35 -2.84 13.39
N ALA A 50 8.71 -3.26 14.48
CA ALA A 50 8.54 -2.45 15.67
C ALA A 50 9.88 -1.97 16.27
N LYS A 51 10.92 -2.81 16.23
CA LYS A 51 12.27 -2.47 16.74
C LYS A 51 13.04 -1.53 15.82
N CYS A 52 12.66 -1.43 14.56
CA CYS A 52 13.37 -0.66 13.54
C CYS A 52 12.71 0.70 13.27
N ARG A 53 11.65 1.04 14.00
CA ARG A 53 10.99 2.35 13.89
C ARG A 53 11.95 3.44 14.34
N ILE A 54 12.28 4.34 13.42
CA ILE A 54 13.07 5.55 13.70
C ILE A 54 12.16 6.64 14.30
N GLY A 55 10.96 6.79 13.75
CA GLY A 55 9.99 7.79 14.19
C GLY A 55 8.90 8.03 13.16
N VAL A 56 8.15 9.12 13.34
CA VAL A 56 7.10 9.57 12.43
C VAL A 56 7.33 11.00 12.00
N ALA A 57 6.84 11.30 10.80
CA ALA A 57 6.93 12.60 10.14
C ALA A 57 5.79 12.73 9.13
N TYR A 58 5.71 13.85 8.41
CA TYR A 58 4.91 13.95 7.21
C TYR A 58 5.78 14.16 5.97
N ILE A 59 5.27 13.75 4.82
CA ILE A 59 5.89 14.04 3.52
C ILE A 59 4.82 14.50 2.54
N ASP A 60 5.23 15.25 1.52
CA ASP A 60 4.37 15.55 0.39
C ASP A 60 4.31 14.33 -0.53
N ILE A 61 3.37 13.41 -0.25
CA ILE A 61 3.28 12.13 -0.93
C ILE A 61 2.93 12.28 -2.42
N LEU A 62 2.17 13.33 -2.76
CA LEU A 62 1.81 13.61 -4.15
C LEU A 62 2.99 14.09 -4.98
N LYS A 63 3.97 14.79 -4.36
CA LYS A 63 5.22 15.17 -5.02
C LYS A 63 6.15 13.98 -5.25
N ILE A 64 6.23 13.05 -4.32
CA ILE A 64 7.16 11.91 -4.41
C ILE A 64 6.53 10.61 -4.95
N LYS A 65 5.24 10.63 -5.33
CA LYS A 65 4.47 9.43 -5.72
C LYS A 65 5.14 8.54 -6.77
N ASN A 66 5.88 9.14 -7.70
CA ASN A 66 6.56 8.41 -8.78
C ASN A 66 7.88 7.77 -8.33
N SER A 67 8.42 8.17 -7.19
CA SER A 67 9.63 7.62 -6.60
C SER A 67 9.36 6.51 -5.57
N LEU A 68 8.08 6.21 -5.30
CA LEU A 68 7.68 5.18 -4.35
C LEU A 68 7.73 3.79 -4.98
N LEU A 69 8.40 2.86 -4.30
CA LEU A 69 8.51 1.46 -4.71
C LEU A 69 7.65 0.57 -3.81
N PHE A 70 6.59 0.00 -4.40
CA PHE A 70 5.70 -0.97 -3.77
C PHE A 70 6.10 -2.41 -4.13
N GLY A 71 5.59 -3.41 -3.40
CA GLY A 71 5.78 -4.82 -3.74
C GLY A 71 6.91 -5.52 -3.00
N LYS A 72 7.86 -4.79 -2.38
CA LYS A 72 9.03 -5.41 -1.72
C LYS A 72 8.68 -6.17 -0.45
N TYR A 73 7.78 -5.62 0.38
CA TYR A 73 7.37 -6.21 1.66
C TYR A 73 5.90 -6.63 1.69
N ASN A 74 5.12 -6.18 0.71
CA ASN A 74 3.72 -6.52 0.53
C ASN A 74 3.45 -6.55 -0.97
N ASP A 75 3.23 -7.76 -1.48
CA ASP A 75 3.00 -8.05 -2.89
C ASP A 75 1.52 -7.96 -3.28
N ARG A 76 0.64 -7.57 -2.34
CA ARG A 76 -0.79 -7.43 -2.61
C ARG A 76 -0.98 -6.48 -3.80
N PRO A 77 -1.63 -6.94 -4.88
CA PRO A 77 -1.83 -6.12 -6.05
C PRO A 77 -2.76 -4.94 -5.75
N GLN A 78 -2.57 -3.86 -6.49
CA GLN A 78 -3.50 -2.75 -6.48
C GLN A 78 -4.85 -3.19 -7.07
N GLU A 79 -5.92 -2.95 -6.33
CA GLU A 79 -7.28 -3.29 -6.72
C GLU A 79 -8.10 -2.02 -6.94
N ALA A 80 -8.66 -1.86 -8.14
CA ALA A 80 -9.42 -0.66 -8.50
C ALA A 80 -10.64 -0.44 -7.58
N ARG A 81 -11.27 -1.52 -7.10
CA ARG A 81 -12.40 -1.45 -6.15
C ARG A 81 -11.99 -0.79 -4.85
N GLU A 82 -10.87 -1.18 -4.27
CA GLU A 82 -10.36 -0.63 -3.01
C GLU A 82 -9.91 0.82 -3.17
N VAL A 83 -9.27 1.14 -4.30
CA VAL A 83 -8.94 2.54 -4.66
C VAL A 83 -10.20 3.40 -4.73
N ASN A 84 -11.26 2.94 -5.41
CA ASN A 84 -12.50 3.70 -5.54
C ASN A 84 -13.24 3.87 -4.21
N LYS A 85 -13.21 2.88 -3.32
CA LYS A 85 -13.76 3.02 -1.95
C LYS A 85 -13.04 4.12 -1.18
N LEU A 86 -11.72 4.18 -1.26
CA LEU A 86 -10.92 5.23 -0.61
C LEU A 86 -11.24 6.61 -1.20
N VAL A 87 -11.34 6.75 -2.53
CA VAL A 87 -11.77 8.00 -3.16
C VAL A 87 -13.17 8.43 -2.68
N ALA A 88 -14.11 7.49 -2.54
CA ALA A 88 -15.44 7.79 -2.01
C ALA A 88 -15.40 8.24 -0.54
N SER A 89 -14.57 7.58 0.29
CA SER A 89 -14.36 8.00 1.69
C SER A 89 -13.75 9.39 1.75
N PHE A 90 -12.74 9.72 0.93
CA PHE A 90 -12.15 11.06 0.90
C PHE A 90 -13.18 12.15 0.59
N LYS A 91 -14.09 11.90 -0.34
CA LYS A 91 -15.18 12.84 -0.70
C LYS A 91 -16.21 13.03 0.41
N LYS A 92 -16.49 11.97 1.18
CA LYS A 92 -17.58 11.98 2.17
C LYS A 92 -17.11 12.39 3.57
N GLU A 93 -15.96 11.88 3.99
CA GLU A 93 -15.44 11.94 5.36
C GLU A 93 -14.19 12.82 5.46
N GLY A 94 -13.66 13.27 4.33
CA GLY A 94 -12.40 13.98 4.26
C GLY A 94 -11.19 13.06 4.35
N ILE A 95 -10.00 13.66 4.41
CA ILE A 95 -8.74 12.95 4.42
C ILE A 95 -8.16 12.95 5.82
N LEU A 96 -7.90 11.74 6.33
CA LEU A 96 -7.26 11.52 7.62
C LEU A 96 -5.78 11.22 7.42
N ALA A 97 -4.96 12.24 7.16
CA ALA A 97 -3.57 12.05 6.73
C ALA A 97 -2.56 11.89 7.88
N MET A 98 -2.82 12.45 9.07
CA MET A 98 -1.89 12.47 10.22
C MET A 98 -2.33 11.51 11.34
N ARG A 99 -2.52 10.23 11.01
CA ARG A 99 -2.87 9.19 12.00
C ARG A 99 -2.08 7.92 11.73
N GLU A 100 -1.76 7.19 12.78
CA GLU A 100 -1.00 5.94 12.66
C GLU A 100 -1.71 4.91 11.76
N ALA A 101 -3.03 4.79 11.87
CA ALA A 101 -3.83 3.85 11.07
C ALA A 101 -3.81 4.14 9.56
N THR A 102 -3.56 5.39 9.16
CA THR A 102 -3.56 5.83 7.76
C THR A 102 -2.17 6.17 7.25
N ALA A 103 -1.18 6.25 8.14
CA ALA A 103 0.19 6.56 7.81
C ALA A 103 0.77 5.55 6.82
N ILE A 104 1.67 6.03 5.96
CA ILE A 104 2.36 5.20 4.98
C ILE A 104 3.71 4.78 5.59
N PRO A 105 3.94 3.49 5.82
CA PRO A 105 5.22 3.01 6.33
C PRO A 105 6.27 3.04 5.22
N ILE A 106 7.35 3.77 5.47
CA ILE A 106 8.48 3.91 4.55
C ILE A 106 9.71 3.22 5.14
N MET A 107 10.43 2.51 4.28
CA MET A 107 11.65 1.79 4.59
C MET A 107 12.80 2.56 3.95
N LEU A 108 13.72 3.06 4.77
CA LEU A 108 14.86 3.83 4.29
C LEU A 108 16.09 3.58 5.16
N SER A 109 17.28 3.76 4.59
CA SER A 109 18.50 3.83 5.40
C SER A 109 18.48 5.11 6.22
N GLY A 110 18.77 5.05 7.52
CA GLY A 110 18.90 6.23 8.38
C GLY A 110 19.88 7.28 7.82
N ALA A 111 20.88 6.86 7.03
CA ALA A 111 21.82 7.76 6.36
C ALA A 111 21.18 8.67 5.30
N ARG A 112 19.99 8.33 4.77
CA ARG A 112 19.23 9.15 3.82
C ARG A 112 18.42 10.27 4.48
N VAL A 113 18.19 10.19 5.78
CA VAL A 113 17.56 11.27 6.55
C VAL A 113 18.58 12.41 6.71
N LYS A 114 18.16 13.66 6.50
CA LYS A 114 19.04 14.81 6.71
C LYS A 114 19.42 14.93 8.18
N THR A 115 20.70 15.19 8.44
CA THR A 115 21.21 15.46 9.79
C THR A 115 20.45 16.65 10.39
N GLY A 116 19.94 16.49 11.61
CA GLY A 116 19.14 17.51 12.30
C GLY A 116 17.62 17.45 12.02
N SER A 117 17.15 16.54 11.16
CA SER A 117 15.72 16.23 11.11
C SER A 117 15.29 15.57 12.41
N SER A 118 14.43 16.27 13.15
CA SER A 118 13.75 15.70 14.31
C SER A 118 12.58 14.90 13.78
N LEU A 119 12.54 13.60 14.04
CA LEU A 119 11.34 12.77 13.90
C LEU A 119 10.66 12.71 15.26
N VAL A 120 9.33 12.64 15.29
CA VAL A 120 8.60 12.47 16.56
C VAL A 120 8.26 11.00 16.78
N VAL A 121 7.94 10.63 18.02
CA VAL A 121 7.70 9.21 18.34
C VAL A 121 6.40 8.71 17.74
N ASN A 122 5.34 9.53 17.77
CA ASN A 122 3.97 9.16 17.39
C ASN A 122 3.18 10.37 16.84
N PHE A 123 1.90 10.14 16.54
CA PHE A 123 1.00 11.15 15.97
C PHE A 123 0.14 11.87 17.05
N ASP A 124 0.54 11.86 18.32
CA ASP A 124 -0.28 12.39 19.43
C ASP A 124 -0.62 13.87 19.26
N ILE A 125 0.32 14.64 18.69
CA ILE A 125 0.15 16.06 18.37
C ILE A 125 0.35 16.22 16.86
N PRO A 126 -0.72 16.11 16.03
CA PRO A 126 -0.63 16.16 14.58
C PRO A 126 0.11 17.38 14.03
N ASP A 127 -0.10 18.55 14.65
CA ASP A 127 0.53 19.82 14.24
C ASP A 127 2.03 19.88 14.57
N ALA A 128 2.51 19.03 15.49
CA ALA A 128 3.91 18.91 15.84
C ALA A 128 4.64 17.86 15.00
N VAL A 129 3.93 17.13 14.13
CA VAL A 129 4.55 16.15 13.23
C VAL A 129 5.42 16.91 12.23
N PRO A 130 6.74 16.67 12.21
CA PRO A 130 7.67 17.43 11.39
C PRO A 130 7.67 16.93 9.95
N GLN A 131 8.11 17.77 9.01
CA GLN A 131 8.34 17.32 7.64
C GLN A 131 9.58 16.41 7.59
N LEU A 132 9.44 15.24 6.97
CA LEU A 132 10.56 14.37 6.66
C LEU A 132 11.46 15.05 5.63
N GLN A 133 12.71 15.28 5.98
CA GLN A 133 13.71 15.80 5.06
C GLN A 133 14.69 14.70 4.67
N LEU A 134 14.69 14.34 3.39
CA LEU A 134 15.59 13.36 2.80
C LEU A 134 16.72 14.04 2.02
N LYS A 135 17.89 13.42 2.00
CA LYS A 135 19.02 13.84 1.16
C LYS A 135 18.71 13.64 -0.33
N ASP A 136 17.99 12.57 -0.64
CA ASP A 136 17.54 12.17 -1.96
C ASP A 136 16.14 11.53 -1.87
N VAL A 137 15.31 11.67 -2.90
CA VAL A 137 13.92 11.17 -2.90
C VAL A 137 13.71 9.98 -3.83
N ASP A 138 14.78 9.37 -4.32
CA ASP A 138 14.70 8.32 -5.34
C ASP A 138 14.46 6.95 -4.70
N ASN A 139 13.65 6.12 -5.33
CA ASN A 139 13.45 4.72 -4.93
C ASN A 139 13.11 4.55 -3.44
N ILE A 140 12.15 5.32 -2.93
CA ILE A 140 11.68 5.21 -1.55
C ILE A 140 10.82 3.95 -1.45
N VAL A 141 11.31 2.96 -0.71
CA VAL A 141 10.56 1.72 -0.52
C VAL A 141 9.45 1.93 0.50
N VAL A 142 8.27 1.41 0.18
CA VAL A 142 7.09 1.47 1.03
C VAL A 142 6.61 0.06 1.33
N SER A 143 6.36 -0.23 2.61
CA SER A 143 5.91 -1.58 3.01
C SER A 143 4.41 -1.78 2.87
N SER A 144 3.62 -0.72 2.82
CA SER A 144 2.18 -0.77 2.53
C SER A 144 1.66 0.60 2.06
N GLY A 145 0.36 0.70 1.76
CA GLY A 145 -0.30 1.97 1.40
C GLY A 145 -0.50 2.21 -0.09
N GLN A 146 -0.25 1.20 -0.95
CA GLN A 146 -0.40 1.33 -2.41
C GLN A 146 -1.79 1.85 -2.82
N HIS A 147 -2.87 1.26 -2.30
CA HIS A 147 -4.23 1.72 -2.62
C HIS A 147 -4.49 3.15 -2.13
N ARG A 148 -3.89 3.59 -1.01
CA ARG A 148 -4.03 4.97 -0.50
C ARG A 148 -3.33 5.96 -1.42
N VAL A 149 -2.09 5.68 -1.81
CA VAL A 149 -1.34 6.54 -2.75
C VAL A 149 -2.05 6.62 -4.10
N ALA A 150 -2.55 5.48 -4.61
CA ALA A 150 -3.32 5.45 -5.85
C ALA A 150 -4.63 6.24 -5.74
N ALA A 151 -5.35 6.12 -4.62
CA ALA A 151 -6.57 6.88 -4.35
C ALA A 151 -6.29 8.38 -4.24
N LEU A 152 -5.20 8.77 -3.57
CA LEU A 152 -4.76 10.16 -3.47
C LEU A 152 -4.44 10.76 -4.84
N LYS A 153 -3.71 10.02 -5.67
CA LYS A 153 -3.42 10.43 -7.06
C LYS A 153 -4.73 10.64 -7.82
N LYS A 154 -5.60 9.64 -7.84
CA LYS A 154 -6.89 9.72 -8.54
C LYS A 154 -7.77 10.85 -8.03
N TYR A 155 -7.80 11.07 -6.71
CA TYR A 155 -8.60 12.15 -6.13
C TYR A 155 -8.00 13.53 -6.44
N SER A 156 -6.66 13.67 -6.42
CA SER A 156 -5.99 14.92 -6.81
C SER A 156 -6.26 15.29 -8.27
N GLU A 157 -6.34 14.31 -9.17
CA GLU A 157 -6.70 14.51 -10.57
C GLU A 157 -8.15 15.04 -10.69
N ILE A 158 -9.11 14.43 -9.98
CA ILE A 158 -10.50 14.90 -9.94
C ILE A 158 -10.61 16.36 -9.46
N VAL A 159 -9.90 16.71 -8.38
CA VAL A 159 -9.91 18.07 -7.83
C VAL A 159 -9.25 19.05 -8.82
N THR A 160 -8.15 18.66 -9.46
CA THR A 160 -7.47 19.49 -10.47
C THR A 160 -8.36 19.75 -11.68
N GLU A 161 -9.09 18.74 -12.15
CA GLU A 161 -10.07 18.88 -13.24
C GLU A 161 -11.24 19.79 -12.85
N GLU A 162 -11.69 19.74 -11.60
CA GLU A 162 -12.73 20.63 -11.08
C GLU A 162 -12.25 22.08 -11.02
N MET A 163 -11.03 22.33 -10.54
CA MET A 163 -10.40 23.64 -10.54
C MET A 163 -10.29 24.20 -11.97
N ALA A 164 -9.78 23.42 -12.93
CA ALA A 164 -9.66 23.85 -14.32
C ALA A 164 -11.02 24.24 -14.93
N ARG A 165 -12.10 23.52 -14.60
CA ARG A 165 -13.47 23.89 -15.04
C ARG A 165 -13.95 25.19 -14.39
N MET A 166 -13.65 25.41 -13.12
CA MET A 166 -14.01 26.65 -12.42
C MET A 166 -13.22 27.85 -12.95
N GLU A 167 -11.93 27.68 -13.22
CA GLU A 167 -11.07 28.69 -13.86
C GLU A 167 -11.59 29.06 -15.25
N GLN A 168 -11.98 28.07 -16.07
CA GLN A 168 -12.58 28.33 -17.37
C GLN A 168 -13.86 29.16 -17.24
N ARG A 169 -14.74 28.85 -16.27
CA ARG A 169 -15.95 29.64 -16.02
C ARG A 169 -15.64 31.07 -15.58
N CYS A 170 -14.60 31.27 -14.76
CA CYS A 170 -14.13 32.62 -14.40
C CYS A 170 -13.66 33.41 -15.63
N ASN A 171 -12.92 32.75 -16.53
CA ASN A 171 -12.46 33.34 -17.78
C ASN A 171 -13.65 33.69 -18.69
N ASP A 172 -14.64 32.81 -18.81
CA ASP A 172 -15.85 33.02 -19.61
C ASP A 172 -16.67 34.21 -19.09
N ILE A 173 -16.75 34.40 -17.77
CA ILE A 173 -17.39 35.58 -17.17
C ILE A 173 -16.60 36.84 -17.52
N THR A 174 -15.27 36.82 -17.34
CA THR A 174 -14.39 37.98 -17.57
C THR A 174 -14.37 38.40 -19.05
N ALA A 175 -14.55 37.46 -19.97
CA ALA A 175 -14.59 37.74 -21.41
C ALA A 175 -15.91 38.37 -21.89
N ARG A 176 -16.95 38.48 -21.03
CA ARG A 176 -18.24 39.07 -21.41
C ARG A 176 -18.09 40.59 -21.61
N LYS A 177 -18.64 41.07 -22.74
CA LYS A 177 -18.69 42.52 -23.04
C LYS A 177 -19.56 43.30 -22.06
N ASN A 178 -20.62 42.69 -21.56
CA ASN A 178 -21.55 43.29 -20.61
C ASN A 178 -21.67 42.39 -19.36
N LEU A 179 -21.28 42.92 -18.20
CA LEU A 179 -21.37 42.23 -16.92
C LEU A 179 -22.64 42.67 -16.16
N SER A 180 -23.38 41.71 -15.61
CA SER A 180 -24.47 41.96 -14.67
C SER A 180 -23.96 41.80 -13.23
N PRO A 181 -24.66 42.33 -12.22
CA PRO A 181 -24.35 42.06 -10.81
C PRO A 181 -24.29 40.56 -10.47
N ASP A 182 -25.14 39.74 -11.10
CA ASP A 182 -25.14 38.28 -10.91
C ASP A 182 -23.84 37.65 -11.41
N HIS A 183 -23.27 38.11 -12.54
CA HIS A 183 -21.99 37.62 -13.03
C HIS A 183 -20.84 37.93 -12.07
N LEU A 184 -20.84 39.12 -11.46
CA LEU A 184 -19.84 39.50 -10.46
C LEU A 184 -19.96 38.63 -9.19
N THR A 185 -21.20 38.35 -8.77
CA THR A 185 -21.47 37.47 -7.63
C THR A 185 -21.01 36.04 -7.89
N GLU A 186 -21.30 35.50 -9.09
CA GLU A 186 -20.83 34.18 -9.49
C GLU A 186 -19.30 34.12 -9.57
N PHE A 187 -18.65 35.14 -10.14
CA PHE A 187 -17.18 35.20 -10.24
C PHE A 187 -16.51 35.17 -8.87
N ASN A 188 -16.97 36.01 -7.93
CA ASN A 188 -16.41 36.05 -6.58
C ASN A 188 -16.59 34.70 -5.87
N ARG A 189 -17.79 34.09 -5.98
CA ARG A 189 -18.05 32.76 -5.42
C ARG A 189 -17.13 31.69 -6.01
N LEU A 190 -16.89 31.71 -7.33
CA LEU A 190 -15.97 30.76 -7.98
C LEU A 190 -14.52 30.97 -7.55
N ARG A 191 -14.10 32.22 -7.34
CA ARG A 191 -12.77 32.54 -6.81
C ARG A 191 -12.56 32.01 -5.41
N ASP A 192 -13.53 32.21 -4.52
CA ASP A 192 -13.46 31.68 -3.15
C ASP A 192 -13.36 30.14 -3.17
N GLN A 193 -14.17 29.49 -4.02
CA GLN A 193 -14.11 28.03 -4.19
C GLN A 193 -12.77 27.54 -4.77
N LEU A 194 -12.18 28.27 -5.70
CA LEU A 194 -10.86 27.93 -6.24
C LEU A 194 -9.78 28.00 -5.18
N ASP A 195 -9.78 29.05 -4.36
CA ASP A 195 -8.82 29.22 -3.27
C ASP A 195 -8.96 28.08 -2.23
N ASP A 196 -10.20 27.68 -1.90
CA ASP A 196 -10.50 26.54 -1.03
C ASP A 196 -9.99 25.20 -1.60
N LEU A 197 -10.21 24.94 -2.89
CA LEU A 197 -9.74 23.73 -3.56
C LEU A 197 -8.21 23.70 -3.67
N GLN A 198 -7.58 24.84 -3.90
CA GLN A 198 -6.12 24.96 -3.92
C GLN A 198 -5.52 24.65 -2.54
N GLY A 199 -6.12 25.18 -1.47
CA GLY A 199 -5.76 24.81 -0.09
C GLY A 199 -5.93 23.31 0.16
N THR A 200 -7.03 22.74 -0.34
CA THR A 200 -7.30 21.29 -0.23
C THR A 200 -6.20 20.46 -0.89
N ILE A 201 -5.77 20.77 -2.13
CA ILE A 201 -4.69 20.04 -2.82
C ILE A 201 -3.38 20.06 -2.02
N ILE A 202 -3.02 21.21 -1.45
CA ILE A 202 -1.80 21.35 -0.64
C ILE A 202 -1.89 20.45 0.59
N LEU A 203 -3.03 20.41 1.26
CA LEU A 203 -3.25 19.56 2.43
C LEU A 203 -3.31 18.07 2.06
N MET A 204 -3.87 17.71 0.91
CA MET A 204 -3.89 16.34 0.40
C MET A 204 -2.48 15.75 0.23
N GLY A 205 -1.52 16.59 -0.16
CA GLY A 205 -0.12 16.17 -0.29
C GLY A 205 0.52 15.80 1.05
N LYS A 206 0.19 16.52 2.12
CA LYS A 206 0.78 16.33 3.46
C LYS A 206 0.28 15.05 4.10
N TRP A 207 1.05 13.97 3.97
CA TRP A 207 0.68 12.65 4.50
C TRP A 207 1.64 12.17 5.57
N GLY A 208 1.10 11.63 6.67
CA GLY A 208 1.86 11.03 7.76
C GLY A 208 2.57 9.76 7.32
N VAL A 209 3.83 9.62 7.72
CA VAL A 209 4.67 8.47 7.43
C VAL A 209 5.29 7.92 8.71
N ILE A 210 5.45 6.60 8.76
CA ILE A 210 6.23 5.93 9.79
C ILE A 210 7.53 5.50 9.15
N VAL A 211 8.64 5.96 9.71
CA VAL A 211 9.97 5.75 9.17
C VAL A 211 10.61 4.57 9.87
N TYR A 212 11.01 3.57 9.08
CA TYR A 212 11.74 2.40 9.55
C TYR A 212 13.15 2.37 8.95
N ASP A 213 14.13 1.97 9.76
CA ASP A 213 15.49 1.73 9.29
C ASP A 213 15.55 0.37 8.59
N GLU A 214 15.82 0.39 7.29
CA GLU A 214 15.91 -0.81 6.47
C GLU A 214 17.10 -1.71 6.86
N GLY A 215 18.24 -1.12 7.25
CA GLY A 215 19.42 -1.88 7.67
C GLY A 215 19.21 -2.58 9.00
N GLU A 216 18.61 -1.90 9.98
CA GLU A 216 18.20 -2.52 11.25
C GLU A 216 17.14 -3.61 11.05
N PHE A 217 16.22 -3.42 10.10
CA PHE A 217 15.19 -4.42 9.80
C PHE A 217 15.81 -5.74 9.35
N TYR A 218 16.77 -5.69 8.43
CA TYR A 218 17.50 -6.89 8.02
C TYR A 218 18.31 -7.50 9.17
N ARG A 219 19.00 -6.68 9.99
CA ARG A 219 19.69 -7.18 11.18
C ARG A 219 18.74 -7.92 12.13
N CYS A 220 17.56 -7.35 12.42
CA CYS A 220 16.56 -7.98 13.28
C CYS A 220 16.04 -9.31 12.71
N LEU A 221 15.81 -9.38 11.38
CA LEU A 221 15.34 -10.60 10.74
C LEU A 221 16.36 -11.74 10.76
N TYR A 222 17.65 -11.43 10.55
CA TYR A 222 18.71 -12.43 10.40
C TYR A 222 19.45 -12.77 11.70
N CYS A 223 19.49 -11.87 12.69
CA CYS A 223 20.03 -12.18 14.01
C CYS A 223 19.10 -13.09 14.83
N ALA A 224 17.79 -13.11 14.54
CA ALA A 224 16.83 -14.02 15.18
C ALA A 224 16.96 -15.48 14.70
N THR A 225 17.66 -15.74 13.60
CA THR A 225 17.84 -17.08 13.00
C THR A 225 19.24 -17.65 13.22
N GLY A 226 19.92 -17.29 14.31
CA GLY A 226 21.31 -17.69 14.58
C GLY A 226 21.60 -19.20 14.45
N THR A 227 21.87 -19.63 13.22
CA THR A 227 22.89 -20.63 12.89
C THR A 227 23.96 -19.85 12.16
N VAL A 228 24.91 -19.30 12.93
CA VAL A 228 26.14 -18.78 12.36
C VAL A 228 26.96 -19.99 11.95
N ALA A 229 26.91 -20.37 10.67
CA ALA A 229 27.95 -21.20 10.09
C ALA A 229 29.19 -20.32 9.96
N ALA A 230 30.01 -20.29 11.01
CA ALA A 230 31.38 -19.88 10.91
C ALA A 230 32.13 -20.98 10.14
N THR A 231 32.43 -20.73 8.88
CA THR A 231 33.52 -21.42 8.19
C THR A 231 34.62 -20.40 7.96
N GLY A 232 35.76 -20.67 8.60
CA GLY A 232 36.99 -19.89 8.48
C GLY A 232 37.78 -20.20 7.22
#